data_AF-A0A956YUB7-F1
#
_entry.id   AF-A0A956YUB7-F1
#
_cell.length_a   1.000
_cell.length_b   1.000
_cell.length_c   1.000
_cell.angle_alpha   90.00
_cell.angle_beta   90.00
_cell.angle_gamma   90.00
#
_symmetry.space_group_name_H-M   'P 1'
#
loop_
_entity.id
_entity.type
_entity.pdbx_description
1 polymer ?
#
loop_
_entity_poly.entity_id
_entity_poly.type
_entity_poly.pdbx_seq_one_letter_code
_entity_poly.pdbx_strand_id
1 'polypeptide(L)' 'MSAHLVVGIDVGTTKVCTIVGEVRADDIFVVGVGIEPSHGMKKGVVTDLTALAASISASVHQAERA' A
#
# COMPACT_ATOMS: atom_id res chain seq x y z
N MET A 1 -18.53 2.89 -16.92
CA MET A 1 -17.86 3.99 -16.21
C MET A 1 -16.63 3.41 -15.53
N SER A 2 -15.45 3.97 -15.76
CA SER A 2 -14.24 3.60 -15.00
C SER A 2 -14.32 4.35 -13.67
N ALA A 3 -14.27 3.62 -12.56
CA ALA A 3 -14.17 4.24 -11.24
C ALA A 3 -12.85 5.03 -11.17
N HIS A 4 -12.91 6.28 -10.69
CA HIS A 4 -11.72 7.10 -10.48
C HIS A 4 -11.02 6.62 -9.20
N LEU A 5 -10.12 5.65 -9.35
CA LEU A 5 -9.35 5.11 -8.23
C LEU A 5 -8.10 5.95 -7.95
N VAL A 6 -7.82 6.15 -6.67
CA VAL A 6 -6.56 6.66 -6.14
C VAL A 6 -5.96 5.62 -5.21
N VAL A 7 -4.64 5.45 -5.25
CA VAL A 7 -3.92 4.50 -4.41
C VAL A 7 -2.85 5.24 -3.62
N GLY A 8 -2.84 5.03 -2.30
CA GLY A 8 -1.79 5.49 -1.40
C GLY A 8 -0.99 4.32 -0.87
N ILE A 9 0.34 4.43 -0.92
CA ILE A 9 1.27 3.44 -0.33
C ILE A 9 2.14 4.17 0.69
N ASP A 10 2.06 3.74 1.94
CA ASP A 10 2.94 4.18 3.04
C ASP A 10 3.98 3.09 3.33
N VAL A 11 5.26 3.41 3.13
CA VAL A 11 6.39 2.50 3.32
C VAL A 11 7.11 2.87 4.61
N GLY A 12 6.64 2.32 5.73
CA GLY A 12 7.24 2.49 7.04
C GLY A 12 8.34 1.46 7.31
N THR A 13 9.18 1.71 8.33
CA THR A 13 10.17 0.73 8.79
C THR A 13 9.55 -0.52 9.43
N THR A 14 8.29 -0.43 9.85
CA THR A 14 7.59 -1.51 10.55
C THR A 14 6.63 -2.26 9.62
N LYS A 15 5.94 -1.52 8.75
CA LYS A 15 4.91 -2.06 7.87
C LYS A 15 4.80 -1.24 6.60
N VAL A 16 4.39 -1.88 5.53
CA VAL A 16 3.86 -1.23 4.33
C VAL A 16 2.34 -1.25 4.39
N CYS A 17 1.71 -0.12 4.12
CA CYS A 17 0.26 0.01 4.08
C CYS A 17 -0.15 0.52 2.70
N THR A 18 -1.02 -0.23 2.02
CA THR A 18 -1.65 0.19 0.78
C THR A 18 -3.13 0.46 1.02
N ILE A 19 -3.64 1.59 0.52
CA ILE A 19 -5.05 1.97 0.57
C ILE A 19 -5.51 2.26 -0.85
N VAL A 20 -6.61 1.65 -1.27
CA VAL A 20 -7.30 1.93 -2.53
C VAL A 20 -8.57 2.71 -2.19
N GLY A 21 -8.70 3.91 -2.76
CA GLY A 21 -9.85 4.78 -2.61
C GLY A 21 -10.54 5.03 -3.94
N GLU A 22 -11.87 5.01 -3.94
CA GLU A 22 -12.69 5.55 -5.02
C GLU A 22 -12.95 7.03 -4.74
N VAL A 23 -12.51 7.90 -5.65
CA VAL A 23 -12.77 9.34 -5.58
C VAL A 23 -14.19 9.61 -6.03
N ARG A 24 -14.98 10.22 -5.14
CA ARG A 24 -16.36 10.67 -5.41
C ARG A 24 -16.38 12.20 -5.40
N ALA A 25 -17.58 12.78 -5.52
CA ALA A 25 -17.74 14.24 -5.62
C ALA A 25 -17.22 14.98 -4.37
N ASP A 26 -17.52 14.45 -3.18
CA ASP A 26 -17.29 15.14 -1.91
C ASP A 26 -16.33 14.38 -0.96
N ASP A 27 -16.01 13.12 -1.27
CA ASP A 27 -15.20 12.24 -0.42
C ASP A 27 -14.35 11.23 -1.20
N ILE A 28 -13.55 10.47 -0.46
CA ILE A 28 -12.84 9.29 -0.94
C ILE A 28 -13.38 8.09 -0.16
N PHE A 29 -13.98 7.15 -0.87
CA PHE A 29 -14.48 5.91 -0.26
C PHE A 29 -13.40 4.83 -0.33
N VAL A 30 -12.98 4.31 0.82
CA VAL A 30 -11.96 3.25 0.86
C VAL A 30 -12.59 1.93 0.40
N VAL A 31 -12.09 1.40 -0.72
CA VAL A 31 -12.54 0.14 -1.32
C VAL A 31 -11.58 -1.02 -1.04
N GLY A 32 -10.36 -0.74 -0.60
CA GLY A 32 -9.41 -1.80 -0.24
C GLY A 32 -8.27 -1.32 0.64
N VAL A 33 -7.80 -2.21 1.51
CA VAL A 33 -6.68 -1.96 2.43
C VAL A 33 -5.81 -3.22 2.48
N GLY A 34 -4.50 -3.02 2.39
CA GLY A 34 -3.51 -4.09 2.57
C GLY A 34 -2.40 -3.65 3.51
N ILE A 35 -2.05 -4.52 4.45
CA ILE A 35 -1.01 -4.24 5.45
C ILE A 35 -0.05 -5.42 5.48
N GLU A 36 1.22 -5.14 5.21
CA GLU A 36 2.27 -6.14 5.20
C GLU A 36 3.42 -5.71 6.13
N PRO A 37 4.00 -6.62 6.95
CA PRO A 37 5.26 -6.35 7.62
C PRO A 37 6.35 -5.86 6.66
N SER A 38 7.06 -4.79 7.04
CA SER A 38 8.11 -4.25 6.17
C SER A 38 9.40 -5.03 6.35
N HIS A 39 9.90 -5.62 5.27
CA HIS A 39 11.25 -6.16 5.18
C HIS A 39 12.11 -5.25 4.30
N GLY A 40 13.42 -5.21 4.55
CA GLY A 40 14.34 -4.38 3.75
C GLY A 40 14.37 -2.89 4.08
N MET A 41 13.70 -2.45 5.15
CA MET A 41 13.82 -1.10 5.72
C MET A 41 14.44 -1.14 7.12
N LYS A 42 15.38 -0.24 7.41
CA LYS A 42 15.95 -0.07 8.76
C LYS A 42 16.32 1.39 9.02
N LYS A 43 15.83 1.96 10.13
CA LYS A 43 16.08 3.36 10.54
C LYS A 43 15.81 4.38 9.40
N GLY A 44 14.78 4.14 8.59
CA GLY A 44 14.41 5.02 7.47
C GLY A 44 15.25 4.84 6.20
N VAL A 45 16.13 3.84 6.16
CA VAL A 45 16.98 3.55 5.00
C VAL A 45 16.62 2.18 4.42
N VAL A 46 16.65 2.08 3.09
CA VAL A 46 16.51 0.81 2.37
C VAL A 46 17.79 0.00 2.58
N THR A 47 17.68 -1.17 3.22
CA THR A 47 18.80 -2.10 3.45
C THR A 47 18.76 -3.33 2.54
N ASP A 48 17.57 -3.68 2.03
CA ASP A 48 17.38 -4.77 1.08
C ASP A 48 16.24 -4.40 0.13
N LEU A 49 16.59 -4.09 -1.12
CA LEU A 49 15.62 -3.66 -2.13
C LEU A 49 14.65 -4.78 -2.53
N THR A 50 15.13 -6.01 -2.63
CA THR A 50 14.31 -7.14 -3.09
C THR A 50 13.28 -7.50 -2.02
N ALA A 51 13.69 -7.54 -0.76
CA ALA A 51 12.77 -7.77 0.35
C ALA A 51 11.72 -6.65 0.46
N LEU A 52 12.12 -5.39 0.28
CA LEU A 52 11.20 -4.26 0.31
C LEU A 52 10.19 -4.30 -0.84
N ALA A 53 10.65 -4.60 -2.06
CA ALA A 53 9.79 -4.75 -3.22
C ALA A 53 8.74 -5.87 -3.00
N ALA A 54 9.13 -6.98 -2.38
CA ALA A 54 8.22 -8.06 -2.01
C ALA A 54 7.17 -7.60 -0.98
N SER A 55 7.58 -6.89 0.09
CA SER A 55 6.64 -6.34 1.08
C SER A 55 5.64 -5.35 0.46
N ILE A 56 6.10 -4.47 -0.44
CA ILE A 56 5.22 -3.55 -1.16
C ILE A 56 4.22 -4.33 -2.01
N SER A 57 4.69 -5.26 -2.84
CA SER A 57 3.84 -6.07 -3.72
C SER A 57 2.79 -6.85 -2.94
N ALA A 58 3.16 -7.44 -1.80
CA ALA A 58 2.22 -8.17 -0.95
C ALA A 58 1.15 -7.24 -0.36
N SER A 59 1.52 -6.04 0.11
CA SER A 59 0.55 -5.06 0.61
C SER A 59 -0.44 -4.61 -0.48
N VAL A 60 0.02 -4.41 -1.72
CA VAL A 60 -0.84 -4.04 -2.85
C VAL A 60 -1.81 -5.18 -3.17
N HIS A 61 -1.31 -6.40 -3.28
CA HIS A 61 -2.14 -7.58 -3.58
C HIS A 61 -3.18 -7.87 -2.49
N GLN A 62 -2.87 -7.60 -1.22
CA GLN A 62 -3.87 -7.65 -0.15
C GLN A 62 -4.99 -6.61 -0.36
N ALA A 63 -4.62 -5.37 -0.71
CA ALA A 63 -5.57 -4.28 -0.95
C ALA A 63 -6.50 -4.55 -2.15
N GLU A 64 -5.99 -5.21 -3.20
CA GLU A 64 -6.76 -5.58 -4.40
C GLU A 64 -7.82 -6.67 -4.15
N ARG A 65 -7.66 -7.45 -3.08
CA ARG A 65 -8.52 -8.61 -2.74
C ARG A 65 -9.58 -8.33 -1.67
N ALA A 66 -9.63 -7.08 -1.18
CA ALA A 66 -10.53 -6.65 -0.12
C ALA A 66 -11.99 -6.52 -0.60
#